data_AF-A0A2H1WC94-F1
#
_entry.id   AF-A0A2H1WC94-F1
#
_cell.length_a   1.000
_cell.length_b   1.000
_cell.length_c   1.000
_cell.angle_alpha   90.00
_cell.angle_beta   90.00
_cell.angle_gamma   90.00
#
_symmetry.space_group_name_H-M   'P 1'
#
loop_
_entity.id
_entity.type
_entity.pdbx_description
1 polymer ?
#
loop_
_entity_poly.entity_id
_entity_poly.type
_entity_poly.pdbx_seq_one_letter_code
_entity_poly.pdbx_strand_id
1 'polypeptide(L)'
;MLRVGCLFLIIGLALAKHEVYDGYGLYKVSVKSTDQVELVNYLSKALDLDVWSHAIPGHDGQVLVPKDKKPLFQNELTAAGVEFQIESDNIKDILDLEDQLLSEAARKNNGSRLDSLPFDQIYTYHQVDTFLEMLAAAYPETVTLVNAGKSFEGRDIKYIKVSSGDFETSTKPIVFMESLLHAREWITLPATLYAIHKLVIDVTEQDLIQDIDWIILPIANPDGYVHSHGEFRLWRKNRNTNLGVGCMGVDLNRNFDINWSEASSNVPCLDNYHGRGPFSEPEASAIKSVFDQYIDRIGLFLDIHSFGSMILYGYGNGILPPNGLMIHLLGVRMAESIDAVKMSWNPNYIVGNTAMVLYDASGTASDYAQSVGVPYSYTYELPGHRFGIGGFGFFVDPAFIEQAGFETWEVITASLEDEKFNDVNFKYFCSQFRLWRKNRNTNLGVGCMGVDLNRNFDINWSEASSNVPCLDTYHGRGPFSEPETSIIKSVFDQYVDRIGLFLDIHSFGSMILYGYGNGILPPNGLMIHLLGVRMAESIDAVKMSWNPNYIVGNVALVLYDASGSAGDYAQSVGVPYSYTYELPGHRFGIGGFGFFVDPAFIEQAGFETWEGIKTGARFIRDNIKKSNL
;
A
#
# COMPACT_ATOMS: atom_id res chain seq x y z
N MET A 1 36.97 63.52 35.69
CA MET A 1 35.75 63.01 35.03
C MET A 1 36.15 61.86 34.13
N LEU A 2 36.12 60.62 34.64
CA LEU A 2 36.30 59.42 33.83
C LEU A 2 34.94 59.05 33.23
N ARG A 3 34.85 58.97 31.89
CA ARG A 3 33.71 58.39 31.19
C ARG A 3 33.98 56.89 31.02
N VAL A 4 33.19 56.07 31.72
CA VAL A 4 33.13 54.62 31.53
C VAL A 4 32.18 54.35 30.35
N GLY A 5 32.70 53.77 29.28
CA GLY A 5 31.88 53.25 28.18
C GLY A 5 31.34 51.87 28.55
N CYS A 6 30.01 51.72 28.55
CA CYS A 6 29.36 50.42 28.63
C CYS A 6 29.41 49.75 27.25
N LEU A 7 30.21 48.69 27.12
CA LEU A 7 30.03 47.70 26.06
C LEU A 7 28.76 46.90 26.37
N PHE A 8 27.73 47.02 25.52
CA PHE A 8 26.64 46.05 25.52
C PHE A 8 27.14 44.77 24.84
N LEU A 9 27.34 43.72 25.64
CA LEU A 9 27.43 42.35 25.16
C LEU A 9 26.04 41.98 24.59
N ILE A 10 25.93 41.85 23.27
CA ILE A 10 24.79 41.19 22.64
C ILE A 10 25.05 39.70 22.79
N ILE A 11 24.57 39.12 23.89
CA ILE A 11 24.39 37.67 24.00
C ILE A 11 23.14 37.37 23.18
N GLY A 12 23.30 36.72 22.03
CA GLY A 12 22.18 36.16 21.29
C GLY A 12 21.47 35.14 22.19
N LEU A 13 20.24 35.45 22.60
CA LEU A 13 19.30 34.47 23.10
C LEU A 13 19.03 33.51 21.93
N ALA A 14 19.67 32.34 21.95
CA ALA A 14 19.17 31.19 21.20
C ALA A 14 17.75 30.94 21.72
N LEU A 15 16.75 31.22 20.89
CA LEU A 15 15.36 30.97 21.25
C LEU A 15 15.19 29.47 21.48
N ALA A 16 14.61 29.17 22.63
CA ALA A 16 14.23 27.88 23.18
C ALA A 16 13.25 27.09 22.27
N LYS A 17 13.68 26.66 21.08
CA LYS A 17 12.83 25.95 20.10
C LYS A 17 12.29 24.63 20.63
N HIS A 18 13.14 23.81 21.26
CA HIS A 18 12.76 22.46 21.69
C HIS A 18 12.40 22.33 23.18
N GLU A 19 12.40 23.43 23.94
CA GLU A 19 12.10 23.40 25.39
C GLU A 19 10.68 22.90 25.71
N VAL A 20 9.74 23.00 24.76
CA VAL A 20 8.40 22.43 24.92
C VAL A 20 8.40 20.91 25.02
N TYR A 21 9.46 20.26 24.52
CA TYR A 21 9.68 18.81 24.60
C TYR A 21 10.60 18.40 25.77
N ASP A 22 10.98 19.33 26.67
CA ASP A 22 11.86 19.01 27.79
C ASP A 22 11.25 17.94 28.72
N GLY A 23 11.93 16.79 28.78
CA GLY A 23 11.53 15.62 29.55
C GLY A 23 10.43 14.78 28.92
N TYR A 24 10.05 15.02 27.66
CA TYR A 24 9.19 14.10 26.90
C TYR A 24 9.96 12.82 26.59
N GLY A 25 9.33 11.66 26.78
CA GLY A 25 9.95 10.37 26.49
C GLY A 25 9.27 9.67 25.32
N LEU A 26 10.06 8.99 24.50
CA LEU A 26 9.59 8.15 23.41
C LEU A 26 9.58 6.69 23.85
N TYR A 27 8.41 6.07 23.76
CA TYR A 27 8.18 4.69 24.18
C TYR A 27 7.88 3.82 22.98
N LYS A 28 8.62 2.74 22.86
CA LYS A 28 8.31 1.63 21.97
C LYS A 28 7.42 0.64 22.71
N VAL A 29 6.24 0.33 22.18
CA VAL A 29 5.21 -0.47 22.84
C VAL A 29 4.91 -1.71 22.02
N SER A 30 4.99 -2.88 22.65
CA SER A 30 4.78 -4.19 22.03
C SER A 30 3.52 -4.84 22.59
N VAL A 31 2.54 -5.05 21.71
CA VAL A 31 1.23 -5.64 22.06
C VAL A 31 1.11 -7.06 21.51
N LYS A 32 0.43 -7.94 22.25
CA LYS A 32 0.26 -9.37 21.93
C LYS A 32 -1.18 -9.77 21.63
N SER A 33 -2.15 -8.91 21.93
CA SER A 33 -3.58 -9.17 21.74
C SER A 33 -4.33 -7.89 21.35
N THR A 34 -5.52 -8.05 20.80
CA THR A 34 -6.43 -6.94 20.47
C THR A 34 -6.80 -6.11 21.71
N ASP A 35 -7.03 -6.75 22.87
CA ASP A 35 -7.32 -6.04 24.13
C ASP A 35 -6.18 -5.08 24.52
N GLN A 36 -4.92 -5.47 24.28
CA GLN A 36 -3.76 -4.61 24.53
C GLN A 36 -3.67 -3.46 23.52
N VAL A 37 -4.03 -3.69 22.25
CA VAL A 37 -4.15 -2.63 21.23
C VAL A 37 -5.18 -1.60 21.66
N GLU A 38 -6.37 -2.04 22.05
CA GLU A 38 -7.46 -1.17 22.50
C GLU A 38 -7.05 -0.36 23.74
N LEU A 39 -6.36 -0.98 24.70
CA LEU A 39 -5.84 -0.29 25.87
C LEU A 39 -4.84 0.80 25.50
N VAL A 40 -3.83 0.50 24.67
CA VAL A 40 -2.81 1.50 24.28
C VAL A 40 -3.48 2.66 23.54
N ASN A 41 -4.40 2.36 22.61
CA ASN A 41 -5.17 3.39 21.89
C ASN A 41 -6.05 4.22 22.84
N TYR A 42 -6.66 3.60 23.85
CA TYR A 42 -7.42 4.29 24.89
C TYR A 42 -6.53 5.22 25.71
N LEU A 43 -5.38 4.73 26.19
CA LEU A 43 -4.41 5.53 26.95
C LEU A 43 -3.91 6.72 26.13
N SER A 44 -3.57 6.52 24.87
CA SER A 44 -3.13 7.62 23.99
C SER A 44 -4.19 8.71 23.83
N LYS A 45 -5.47 8.34 23.70
CA LYS A 45 -6.57 9.31 23.62
C LYS A 45 -6.84 9.98 24.96
N ALA A 46 -6.93 9.21 26.04
CA ALA A 46 -7.27 9.71 27.38
C ALA A 46 -6.18 10.62 27.96
N LEU A 47 -4.92 10.33 27.61
CA LEU A 47 -3.76 11.07 28.04
C LEU A 47 -3.29 12.09 26.99
N ASP A 48 -3.97 12.25 25.86
CA ASP A 48 -3.58 13.20 24.81
C ASP A 48 -2.09 13.05 24.43
N LEU A 49 -1.74 11.84 23.95
CA LEU A 49 -0.38 11.45 23.57
C LEU A 49 -0.23 11.49 22.05
N ASP A 50 0.96 11.91 21.59
CA ASP A 50 1.32 11.89 20.17
C ASP A 50 1.78 10.48 19.79
N VAL A 51 0.94 9.79 19.00
CA VAL A 51 1.22 8.45 18.48
C VAL A 51 1.98 8.58 17.17
N TRP A 52 3.24 8.14 17.17
CA TRP A 52 4.10 8.15 15.99
C TRP A 52 3.84 6.92 15.11
N SER A 53 3.62 5.76 15.73
CA SER A 53 3.20 4.54 15.05
C SER A 53 2.31 3.71 15.97
N HIS A 54 1.27 3.09 15.40
CA HIS A 54 0.34 2.28 16.17
C HIS A 54 0.94 0.89 16.45
N ALA A 55 0.71 0.39 17.68
CA ALA A 55 1.08 -0.96 18.07
C ALA A 55 -0.01 -1.95 17.64
N ILE A 56 0.36 -2.99 16.89
CA ILE A 56 -0.50 -4.12 16.55
C ILE A 56 0.27 -5.44 16.79
N PRO A 57 -0.40 -6.60 16.97
CA PRO A 57 0.33 -7.85 17.20
C PRO A 57 1.33 -8.15 16.08
N GLY A 58 2.62 -8.20 16.43
CA GLY A 58 3.73 -8.41 15.48
C GLY A 58 4.38 -7.13 14.95
N HIS A 59 3.86 -5.95 15.27
CA HIS A 59 4.43 -4.65 14.91
C HIS A 59 4.41 -3.70 16.12
N ASP A 60 5.61 -3.29 16.55
CA ASP A 60 5.75 -2.40 17.70
C ASP A 60 5.30 -0.98 17.37
N GLY A 61 4.55 -0.35 18.27
CA GLY A 61 4.16 1.06 18.15
C GLY A 61 5.13 2.00 18.84
N GLN A 62 5.03 3.29 18.53
CA GLN A 62 5.82 4.35 19.16
C GLN A 62 4.91 5.48 19.63
N VAL A 63 5.05 5.86 20.89
CA VAL A 63 4.23 6.87 21.55
C VAL A 63 5.14 7.88 22.25
N LEU A 64 4.96 9.16 21.93
CA LEU A 64 5.63 10.25 22.59
C LEU A 64 4.80 10.72 23.80
N VAL A 65 5.42 10.68 24.98
CA VAL A 65 4.76 10.87 26.26
C VAL A 65 5.32 12.08 27.00
N PRO A 66 4.47 13.08 27.34
CA PRO A 66 4.87 14.22 28.17
C PRO A 66 5.42 13.81 29.54
N LYS A 67 6.37 14.58 30.05
CA LYS A 67 7.10 14.32 31.31
C LYS A 67 6.20 13.97 32.48
N ASP A 68 5.11 14.71 32.66
CA ASP A 68 4.14 14.57 33.74
C ASP A 68 3.24 13.33 33.60
N LYS A 69 3.06 12.83 32.38
CA LYS A 69 2.22 11.66 32.06
C LYS A 69 2.98 10.34 32.05
N LYS A 70 4.31 10.36 31.98
CA LYS A 70 5.17 9.16 31.97
C LYS A 70 4.86 8.16 33.08
N PRO A 71 4.76 8.54 34.38
CA PRO A 71 4.54 7.57 35.44
C PRO A 71 3.21 6.85 35.30
N LEU A 72 2.15 7.59 34.94
CA LEU A 72 0.82 7.01 34.74
C LEU A 72 0.83 6.05 33.54
N PHE A 73 1.37 6.48 32.40
CA PHE A 73 1.46 5.65 31.20
C PHE A 73 2.20 4.33 31.46
N GLN A 74 3.39 4.38 32.06
CA GLN A 74 4.19 3.19 32.38
C GLN A 74 3.47 2.25 33.36
N ASN A 75 2.79 2.80 34.37
CA ASN A 75 2.07 1.99 35.36
C ASN A 75 0.89 1.26 34.72
N GLU A 76 0.11 1.92 33.86
CA GLU A 76 -1.03 1.30 33.17
C GLU A 76 -0.57 0.20 32.19
N LEU A 77 0.49 0.45 31.41
CA LEU A 77 1.07 -0.58 30.54
C LEU A 77 1.57 -1.78 31.36
N THR A 78 2.28 -1.53 32.46
CA THR A 78 2.79 -2.58 33.35
C THR A 78 1.66 -3.40 33.97
N ALA A 79 0.60 -2.73 34.44
CA ALA A 79 -0.57 -3.37 35.05
C ALA A 79 -1.30 -4.29 34.07
N ALA A 80 -1.32 -3.93 32.79
CA ALA A 80 -1.92 -4.73 31.71
C ALA A 80 -0.97 -5.74 31.07
N GLY A 81 0.27 -5.86 31.57
CA GLY A 81 1.27 -6.77 31.01
C GLY A 81 1.67 -6.43 29.57
N VAL A 82 1.58 -5.17 29.18
CA VAL A 82 2.06 -4.67 27.88
C VAL A 82 3.56 -4.39 28.01
N GLU A 83 4.36 -4.98 27.13
CA GLU A 83 5.80 -4.76 27.10
C GLU A 83 6.11 -3.40 26.47
N PHE A 84 7.04 -2.64 27.06
CA PHE A 84 7.51 -1.39 26.47
C PHE A 84 9.01 -1.19 26.71
N GLN A 85 9.63 -0.38 25.84
CA GLN A 85 11.01 0.07 25.93
C GLN A 85 11.05 1.60 25.85
N ILE A 86 11.90 2.22 26.67
CA ILE A 86 12.17 3.66 26.58
C ILE A 86 13.25 3.85 25.53
N GLU A 87 12.87 4.34 24.35
CA GLU A 87 13.83 4.62 23.27
C GLU A 87 14.59 5.91 23.51
N SER A 88 13.91 6.92 24.06
CA SER A 88 14.52 8.13 24.57
C SER A 88 13.78 8.60 25.81
N ASP A 89 14.51 8.91 26.88
CA ASP A 89 13.90 9.53 28.06
C ASP A 89 13.76 11.05 27.90
N ASN A 90 14.45 11.67 26.95
CA ASN A 90 14.31 13.08 26.64
C ASN A 90 14.47 13.34 25.15
N ILE A 91 13.35 13.49 24.44
CA ILE A 91 13.36 13.67 22.98
C ILE A 91 14.01 14.99 22.57
N LYS A 92 14.02 15.99 23.47
CA LYS A 92 14.69 17.29 23.27
C LYS A 92 16.16 17.13 22.89
N ASP A 93 16.87 16.20 23.52
CA ASP A 93 18.30 16.00 23.26
C ASP A 93 18.55 15.53 21.82
N ILE A 94 17.61 14.76 21.24
CA ILE A 94 17.67 14.30 19.85
C ILE A 94 17.29 15.44 18.89
N LEU A 95 16.30 16.26 19.25
CA LEU A 95 15.91 17.45 18.47
C LEU A 95 17.02 18.51 18.41
N ASP A 96 17.71 18.75 19.54
CA ASP A 96 18.86 19.65 19.62
C ASP A 96 20.01 19.13 18.73
N LEU A 97 20.25 17.81 18.71
CA LEU A 97 21.24 17.18 17.86
C LEU A 97 20.88 17.27 16.36
N GLU A 98 19.61 17.08 16.00
CA GLU A 98 19.13 17.23 14.63
C GLU A 98 19.38 18.66 14.12
N ASP A 99 18.98 19.68 14.89
CA ASP A 99 19.21 21.08 14.55
C ASP A 99 20.72 21.38 14.38
N GLN A 100 21.57 20.82 15.25
CA GLN A 100 23.02 20.94 15.10
C GLN A 100 23.49 20.37 13.76
N LEU A 101 23.14 19.12 13.44
CA LEU A 101 23.61 18.42 12.24
C LEU A 101 23.10 19.08 10.95
N LEU A 102 21.81 19.45 10.91
CA LEU A 102 21.23 20.16 9.77
C LEU A 102 21.86 21.55 9.60
N SER A 103 22.14 22.27 10.70
CA SER A 103 22.80 23.58 10.61
C SER A 103 24.26 23.49 10.14
N GLU A 104 24.98 22.43 10.53
CA GLU A 104 26.34 22.15 10.08
C GLU A 104 26.36 21.79 8.58
N ALA A 105 25.40 20.99 8.13
CA ALA A 105 25.23 20.66 6.71
C ALA A 105 24.93 21.91 5.88
N ALA A 106 23.97 22.74 6.31
CA ALA A 106 23.62 23.97 5.61
C ALA A 106 24.79 24.97 5.52
N ARG A 107 25.60 25.10 6.59
CA ARG A 107 26.78 25.98 6.61
C ARG A 107 27.86 25.56 5.61
N LYS A 108 28.04 24.25 5.38
CA LYS A 108 29.00 23.75 4.38
C LYS A 108 28.62 24.20 2.97
N ASN A 109 27.34 24.46 2.72
CA ASN A 109 26.78 24.81 1.41
C ASN A 109 26.27 26.24 1.27
N ASN A 110 26.74 27.18 2.10
CA ASN A 110 26.40 28.61 2.00
C ASN A 110 26.70 29.27 0.62
N GLY A 111 27.34 28.57 -0.31
CA GLY A 111 27.57 29.00 -1.69
C GLY A 111 26.74 28.28 -2.76
N SER A 112 25.83 27.37 -2.39
CA SER A 112 24.94 26.69 -3.34
C SER A 112 23.96 27.70 -3.95
N ARG A 113 23.89 27.70 -5.28
CA ARG A 113 22.93 28.53 -6.01
C ARG A 113 21.58 27.84 -5.93
N LEU A 114 20.50 28.60 -5.73
CA LEU A 114 19.12 28.08 -5.76
C LEU A 114 18.69 27.59 -7.15
N ASP A 115 19.59 27.54 -8.15
CA ASP A 115 19.35 26.93 -9.46
C ASP A 115 19.57 25.39 -9.43
N SER A 116 20.22 24.87 -8.40
CA SER A 116 20.41 23.43 -8.16
C SER A 116 20.41 23.20 -6.65
N LEU A 117 19.33 22.61 -6.12
CA LEU A 117 19.24 22.28 -4.69
C LEU A 117 20.01 20.96 -4.42
N PRO A 118 21.23 20.98 -3.84
CA PRO A 118 21.92 19.74 -3.47
C PRO A 118 21.15 18.93 -2.42
N PHE A 119 21.30 17.61 -2.43
CA PHE A 119 20.59 16.69 -1.54
C PHE A 119 21.30 16.42 -0.21
N ASP A 120 21.80 17.47 0.43
CA ASP A 120 22.59 17.38 1.67
C ASP A 120 22.03 18.19 2.84
N GLN A 121 20.88 18.85 2.65
CA GLN A 121 20.20 19.64 3.68
C GLN A 121 18.68 19.63 3.46
N ILE A 122 17.95 19.98 4.52
CA ILE A 122 16.50 20.22 4.45
C ILE A 122 16.24 21.69 4.10
N TYR A 123 15.51 21.92 3.01
CA TYR A 123 15.19 23.25 2.51
C TYR A 123 13.95 23.84 3.15
N THR A 124 13.99 25.13 3.48
CA THR A 124 12.80 25.87 3.95
C THR A 124 11.77 26.06 2.83
N TYR A 125 10.51 26.32 3.19
CA TYR A 125 9.44 26.67 2.24
C TYR A 125 9.88 27.72 1.21
N HIS A 126 10.49 28.83 1.66
CA HIS A 126 10.88 29.93 0.77
C HIS A 126 11.99 29.53 -0.22
N GLN A 127 12.90 28.64 0.17
CA GLN A 127 13.96 28.15 -0.72
C GLN A 127 13.36 27.25 -1.81
N VAL A 128 12.43 26.35 -1.45
CA VAL A 128 11.74 25.50 -2.41
C VAL A 128 10.86 26.34 -3.35
N ASP A 129 10.09 27.29 -2.81
CA ASP A 129 9.24 28.19 -3.59
C ASP A 129 10.04 28.98 -4.64
N THR A 130 11.18 29.55 -4.22
CA THR A 130 12.10 30.27 -5.11
C THR A 130 12.73 29.33 -6.14
N PHE A 131 13.12 28.11 -5.73
CA PHE A 131 13.67 27.10 -6.64
C PHE A 131 12.68 26.73 -7.75
N LEU A 132 11.40 26.51 -7.43
CA LEU A 132 10.39 26.17 -8.43
C LEU A 132 10.17 27.31 -9.45
N GLU A 133 10.20 28.56 -9.00
CA GLU A 133 10.14 29.73 -9.89
C GLU A 133 11.36 29.82 -10.82
N MET A 134 12.56 29.62 -10.26
CA MET A 134 13.81 29.61 -11.03
C MET A 134 13.85 28.45 -12.02
N LEU A 135 13.38 27.27 -11.63
CA LEU A 135 13.34 26.07 -12.47
C LEU A 135 12.41 26.26 -13.67
N ALA A 136 11.19 26.78 -13.45
CA ALA A 136 10.26 27.06 -14.55
C ALA A 136 10.78 28.16 -15.50
N ALA A 137 11.50 29.15 -14.97
CA ALA A 137 12.14 30.18 -15.81
C ALA A 137 13.33 29.64 -16.62
N ALA A 138 14.07 28.67 -16.07
CA ALA A 138 15.23 28.05 -16.73
C ALA A 138 14.83 26.98 -17.77
N TYR A 139 13.72 26.26 -17.55
CA TYR A 139 13.24 25.17 -18.41
C TYR A 139 11.79 25.39 -18.88
N PRO A 140 11.46 26.52 -19.54
CA PRO A 140 10.07 26.88 -19.84
C PRO A 140 9.41 25.98 -20.91
N GLU A 141 10.19 25.22 -21.67
CA GLU A 141 9.66 24.25 -22.66
C GLU A 141 9.18 22.94 -22.01
N THR A 142 9.72 22.61 -20.82
CA THR A 142 9.46 21.34 -20.14
C THR A 142 8.68 21.51 -18.84
N VAL A 143 8.90 22.62 -18.13
CA VAL A 143 8.38 22.88 -16.78
C VAL A 143 7.38 24.03 -16.80
N THR A 144 6.17 23.78 -16.31
CA THR A 144 5.18 24.82 -16.03
C THR A 144 4.89 24.89 -14.54
N LEU A 145 5.14 26.04 -13.92
CA LEU A 145 4.77 26.30 -12.53
C LEU A 145 3.29 26.70 -12.43
N VAL A 146 2.55 26.05 -11.54
CA VAL A 146 1.14 26.35 -11.28
C VAL A 146 0.93 26.61 -9.80
N ASN A 147 0.10 27.60 -9.50
CA ASN A 147 -0.35 27.89 -8.15
C ASN A 147 -1.75 27.32 -7.96
N ALA A 148 -1.87 26.27 -7.14
CA ALA A 148 -3.14 25.59 -6.84
C ALA A 148 -4.03 26.38 -5.87
N GLY A 149 -3.48 27.39 -5.18
CA GLY A 149 -4.22 28.20 -4.24
C GLY A 149 -3.36 28.73 -3.10
N LYS A 150 -4.04 29.16 -2.05
CA LYS A 150 -3.40 29.70 -0.84
C LYS A 150 -3.65 28.77 0.34
N SER A 151 -2.67 28.58 1.19
CA SER A 151 -2.83 27.94 2.50
C SER A 151 -3.67 28.80 3.46
N PHE A 152 -3.97 28.28 4.63
CA PHE A 152 -4.75 29.00 5.65
C PHE A 152 -4.13 30.35 6.05
N GLU A 153 -2.81 30.40 6.23
CA GLU A 153 -2.05 31.62 6.56
C GLU A 153 -1.66 32.45 5.30
N GLY A 154 -2.10 32.03 4.10
CA GLY A 154 -1.95 32.79 2.86
C GLY A 154 -0.66 32.56 2.07
N ARG A 155 0.07 31.47 2.34
CA ARG A 155 1.23 31.04 1.52
C ARG A 155 0.75 30.38 0.24
N ASP A 156 1.54 30.48 -0.83
CA ASP A 156 1.20 29.84 -2.10
C ASP A 156 1.41 28.32 -1.99
N ILE A 157 0.48 27.57 -2.58
CA ILE A 157 0.60 26.12 -2.75
C ILE A 157 0.89 25.88 -4.22
N LYS A 158 2.18 25.73 -4.55
CA LYS A 158 2.65 25.59 -5.93
C LYS A 158 3.04 24.16 -6.24
N TYR A 159 2.67 23.70 -7.42
CA TYR A 159 3.14 22.45 -8.00
C TYR A 159 3.73 22.73 -9.38
N ILE A 160 4.57 21.83 -9.87
CA ILE A 160 5.06 21.90 -11.24
C ILE A 160 4.42 20.82 -12.10
N LYS A 161 4.22 21.15 -13.37
CA LYS A 161 3.92 20.22 -14.44
C LYS A 161 5.19 19.98 -15.25
N VAL A 162 5.57 18.74 -15.47
CA VAL A 162 6.72 18.36 -16.30
C VAL A 162 6.23 17.57 -17.50
N SER A 163 6.55 18.03 -18.71
CA SER A 163 6.12 17.42 -19.97
C SER A 163 7.10 17.74 -21.10
N SER A 164 7.36 16.78 -21.99
CA SER A 164 8.07 17.00 -23.27
C SER A 164 7.26 17.73 -24.36
N GLY A 165 5.97 17.98 -24.14
CA GLY A 165 5.06 18.64 -25.08
C GLY A 165 3.99 19.49 -24.39
N ASP A 166 2.95 19.86 -25.12
CA ASP A 166 1.85 20.64 -24.56
C ASP A 166 1.04 19.81 -23.55
N PHE A 167 1.19 20.14 -22.27
CA PHE A 167 0.56 19.42 -21.17
C PHE A 167 -0.97 19.38 -21.31
N GLU A 168 -1.61 20.42 -21.83
CA GLU A 168 -3.09 20.52 -21.85
C GLU A 168 -3.70 19.67 -22.98
N THR A 169 -3.00 19.51 -24.10
CA THR A 169 -3.46 18.74 -25.26
C THR A 169 -2.87 17.33 -25.34
N SER A 170 -1.93 17.01 -24.46
CA SER A 170 -1.29 15.70 -24.33
C SER A 170 -2.30 14.59 -24.01
N THR A 171 -2.07 13.40 -24.57
CA THR A 171 -2.78 12.17 -24.24
C THR A 171 -1.97 11.26 -23.32
N LYS A 172 -0.78 11.70 -22.89
CA LYS A 172 0.11 10.91 -22.02
C LYS A 172 -0.53 10.75 -20.64
N PRO A 173 -0.35 9.58 -19.99
CA PRO A 173 -0.77 9.39 -18.61
C PRO A 173 -0.01 10.36 -17.70
N ILE A 174 -0.67 10.76 -16.61
CA ILE A 174 -0.11 11.62 -15.58
C ILE A 174 0.29 10.78 -14.36
N VAL A 175 1.51 10.98 -13.88
CA VAL A 175 1.92 10.61 -12.52
C VAL A 175 1.79 11.85 -11.65
N PHE A 176 0.94 11.79 -10.63
CA PHE A 176 0.82 12.85 -9.64
C PHE A 176 1.48 12.40 -8.33
N MET A 177 2.47 13.14 -7.86
CA MET A 177 3.12 12.89 -6.57
C MET A 177 3.10 14.13 -5.69
N GLU A 178 2.92 13.91 -4.39
CA GLU A 178 2.97 14.95 -3.37
C GLU A 178 3.76 14.52 -2.14
N SER A 179 4.25 15.51 -1.39
CA SER A 179 4.94 15.31 -0.12
C SER A 179 4.63 16.44 0.87
N LEU A 180 5.04 16.25 2.13
CA LEU A 180 4.78 17.18 3.23
C LEU A 180 3.29 17.51 3.42
N LEU A 181 2.39 16.53 3.25
CA LEU A 181 1.01 16.66 3.69
C LEU A 181 0.94 16.75 5.22
N HIS A 182 1.76 15.94 5.90
CA HIS A 182 2.12 16.16 7.30
C HIS A 182 3.43 16.94 7.42
N ALA A 183 3.40 18.01 8.22
CA ALA A 183 4.49 18.98 8.29
C ALA A 183 5.81 18.47 8.91
N ARG A 184 5.75 17.47 9.79
CA ARG A 184 6.92 16.94 10.52
C ARG A 184 7.77 15.95 9.71
N GLU A 185 7.26 15.50 8.58
CA GLU A 185 7.81 14.39 7.79
C GLU A 185 8.83 14.91 6.77
N TRP A 186 9.86 15.60 7.26
CA TRP A 186 10.80 16.38 6.45
C TRP A 186 11.52 15.59 5.36
N ILE A 187 11.72 14.28 5.55
CA ILE A 187 12.41 13.41 4.59
C ILE A 187 11.60 13.17 3.30
N THR A 188 10.31 13.47 3.30
CA THR A 188 9.42 13.33 2.12
C THR A 188 9.72 14.40 1.06
N LEU A 189 10.17 15.60 1.47
CA LEU A 189 10.51 16.69 0.55
C LEU A 189 11.69 16.32 -0.38
N PRO A 190 12.84 15.83 0.14
CA PRO A 190 13.93 15.30 -0.68
C PRO A 190 13.48 14.32 -1.75
N ALA A 191 12.52 13.42 -1.47
CA ALA A 191 11.99 12.48 -2.45
C ALA A 191 11.35 13.19 -3.66
N THR A 192 10.45 14.14 -3.41
CA THR A 192 9.85 14.94 -4.50
C THR A 192 10.87 15.83 -5.22
N LEU A 193 11.83 16.43 -4.52
CA LEU A 193 12.88 17.24 -5.15
C LEU A 193 13.84 16.40 -6.00
N TYR A 194 14.09 15.15 -5.61
CA TYR A 194 14.92 14.22 -6.37
C TYR A 194 14.25 13.80 -7.67
N ALA A 195 12.94 13.54 -7.65
CA ALA A 195 12.17 13.30 -8.86
C ALA A 195 12.25 14.51 -9.82
N ILE A 196 12.12 15.74 -9.31
CA ILE A 196 12.29 16.96 -10.11
C ILE A 196 13.70 17.02 -10.74
N HIS A 197 14.73 16.73 -9.94
CA HIS A 197 16.10 16.72 -10.43
C HIS A 197 16.29 15.71 -11.57
N LYS A 198 15.79 14.49 -11.43
CA LYS A 198 15.88 13.44 -12.45
C LYS A 198 15.03 13.67 -13.70
N LEU A 199 13.93 14.41 -13.57
CA LEU A 199 13.03 14.70 -14.69
C LEU A 199 13.38 15.99 -15.46
N VAL A 200 14.20 16.88 -14.88
CA VAL A 200 14.47 18.21 -15.47
C VAL A 200 15.96 18.53 -15.60
N ILE A 201 16.75 18.23 -14.56
CA ILE A 201 18.14 18.70 -14.45
C ILE A 201 19.11 17.62 -14.95
N ASP A 202 18.99 16.40 -14.44
CA ASP A 202 19.81 15.23 -14.75
C ASP A 202 18.96 14.11 -15.36
N VAL A 203 18.47 14.38 -16.58
CA VAL A 203 17.62 13.43 -17.30
C VAL A 203 18.45 12.28 -17.86
N THR A 204 18.42 11.15 -17.16
CA THR A 204 19.06 9.89 -17.59
C THR A 204 18.08 8.90 -18.24
N GLU A 205 16.77 9.00 -17.95
CA GLU A 205 15.69 8.13 -18.43
C GLU A 205 14.72 8.94 -19.31
N GLN A 206 14.94 8.92 -20.62
CA GLN A 206 14.20 9.78 -21.57
C GLN A 206 12.74 9.36 -21.76
N ASP A 207 12.46 8.06 -21.69
CA ASP A 207 11.13 7.46 -21.76
C ASP A 207 10.19 8.05 -20.71
N LEU A 208 10.68 8.28 -19.48
CA LEU A 208 9.89 8.85 -18.39
C LEU A 208 9.39 10.28 -18.66
N ILE A 209 9.98 11.03 -19.60
CA ILE A 209 9.50 12.38 -19.95
C ILE A 209 8.82 12.37 -21.32
N GLN A 210 9.22 11.47 -22.21
CA GLN A 210 8.64 11.33 -23.54
C GLN A 210 7.24 10.72 -23.49
N ASP A 211 7.03 9.73 -22.63
CA ASP A 211 5.80 8.92 -22.60
C ASP A 211 4.87 9.29 -21.44
N ILE A 212 5.34 10.06 -20.46
CA ILE A 212 4.61 10.39 -19.23
C ILE A 212 4.61 11.90 -19.01
N ASP A 213 3.52 12.40 -18.41
CA ASP A 213 3.41 13.74 -17.85
C ASP A 213 3.43 13.67 -16.32
N TRP A 214 4.03 14.66 -15.68
CA TRP A 214 4.20 14.66 -14.23
C TRP A 214 3.55 15.87 -13.59
N ILE A 215 2.90 15.66 -12.46
CA ILE A 215 2.50 16.69 -11.52
C ILE A 215 3.25 16.43 -10.22
N ILE A 216 4.03 17.39 -9.76
CA ILE A 216 4.83 17.26 -8.53
C ILE A 216 4.50 18.42 -7.61
N LEU A 217 3.94 18.11 -6.44
CA LEU A 217 3.62 19.06 -5.36
C LEU A 217 4.57 18.82 -4.16
N PRO A 218 5.71 19.53 -4.06
CA PRO A 218 6.71 19.24 -3.02
C PRO A 218 6.31 19.68 -1.61
N ILE A 219 5.37 20.62 -1.46
CA ILE A 219 4.94 21.13 -0.14
C ILE A 219 3.42 21.27 -0.13
N ALA A 220 2.73 20.21 0.26
CA ALA A 220 1.28 20.21 0.39
C ALA A 220 0.77 21.02 1.62
N ASN A 221 1.52 21.07 2.71
CA ASN A 221 1.19 21.80 3.94
C ASN A 221 2.23 22.89 4.28
N PRO A 222 2.26 24.03 3.56
CA PRO A 222 3.32 25.03 3.72
C PRO A 222 3.29 25.71 5.10
N ASP A 223 2.11 25.91 5.70
CA ASP A 223 2.00 26.58 6.99
C ASP A 223 2.51 25.69 8.12
N GLY A 224 2.09 24.42 8.14
CA GLY A 224 2.61 23.45 9.08
C GLY A 224 4.12 23.27 8.91
N TYR A 225 4.61 23.19 7.67
CA TYR A 225 6.04 23.01 7.40
C TYR A 225 6.87 24.17 7.95
N VAL A 226 6.47 25.43 7.69
CA VAL A 226 7.14 26.60 8.28
C VAL A 226 7.09 26.58 9.81
N HIS A 227 5.96 26.18 10.38
CA HIS A 227 5.80 26.09 11.84
C HIS A 227 6.74 25.04 12.46
N SER A 228 6.97 23.91 11.77
CA SER A 228 7.91 22.88 12.23
C SER A 228 9.38 23.32 12.21
N HIS A 229 9.76 24.24 11.31
CA HIS A 229 11.11 24.81 11.26
C HIS A 229 11.37 25.79 12.40
N GLY A 230 10.35 26.56 12.80
CA GLY A 230 10.50 27.67 13.73
C GLY A 230 10.16 27.36 15.20
N GLU A 231 9.03 26.70 15.45
CA GLU A 231 8.45 26.61 16.80
C GLU A 231 8.27 25.17 17.29
N PHE A 232 7.59 24.31 16.53
CA PHE A 232 7.21 22.96 16.98
C PHE A 232 7.62 21.90 15.96
N ARG A 233 8.83 21.35 16.11
CA ARG A 233 9.43 20.38 15.15
C ARG A 233 8.56 19.15 14.83
N LEU A 234 7.79 18.66 15.81
CA LEU A 234 6.92 17.48 15.66
C LEU A 234 5.47 17.82 15.31
N TRP A 235 5.18 19.07 14.90
CA TRP A 235 3.86 19.47 14.44
C TRP A 235 3.52 18.82 13.09
N ARG A 236 2.35 18.18 12.99
CA ARG A 236 1.91 17.50 11.75
C ARG A 236 0.79 18.21 10.98
N LYS A 237 -0.16 18.83 11.69
CA LYS A 237 -1.41 19.38 11.12
C LYS A 237 -1.16 20.65 10.29
N ASN A 238 -2.19 21.18 9.63
CA ASN A 238 -2.13 22.55 9.10
C ASN A 238 -2.17 23.60 10.25
N ARG A 239 -2.33 24.88 9.93
CA ARG A 239 -2.35 25.99 10.91
C ARG A 239 -3.70 26.69 11.05
N ASN A 240 -4.80 25.99 10.75
CA ASN A 240 -6.14 26.55 10.89
C ASN A 240 -6.46 26.91 12.36
N THR A 241 -6.61 28.20 12.64
CA THR A 241 -6.96 28.74 13.97
C THR A 241 -8.45 28.95 14.17
N ASN A 242 -9.27 28.77 13.14
CA ASN A 242 -10.71 29.01 13.18
C ASN A 242 -11.48 27.85 13.81
N LEU A 243 -10.95 27.18 14.84
CA LEU A 243 -11.52 25.95 15.43
C LEU A 243 -12.19 26.15 16.81
N GLY A 244 -12.07 27.33 17.43
CA GLY A 244 -12.58 27.60 18.78
C GLY A 244 -11.44 27.95 19.75
N VAL A 245 -11.66 27.81 21.06
CA VAL A 245 -10.70 28.29 22.06
C VAL A 245 -9.64 27.22 22.38
N GLY A 246 -8.39 27.51 22.04
CA GLY A 246 -7.19 26.86 22.59
C GLY A 246 -6.51 25.79 21.73
N CYS A 247 -7.12 25.35 20.63
CA CYS A 247 -6.58 24.31 19.76
C CYS A 247 -6.60 24.75 18.29
N MET A 248 -5.68 24.20 17.50
CA MET A 248 -5.51 24.59 16.11
C MET A 248 -5.04 23.43 15.24
N GLY A 249 -5.22 23.60 13.93
CA GLY A 249 -4.81 22.65 12.92
C GLY A 249 -5.79 21.49 12.73
N VAL A 250 -5.92 21.09 11.47
CA VAL A 250 -6.64 19.90 10.99
C VAL A 250 -5.62 18.94 10.40
N ASP A 251 -5.83 17.64 10.63
CA ASP A 251 -5.08 16.59 9.94
C ASP A 251 -5.54 16.54 8.48
N LEU A 252 -4.69 17.04 7.57
CA LEU A 252 -5.02 17.12 6.15
C LEU A 252 -5.27 15.72 5.55
N ASN A 253 -4.58 14.70 6.04
CA ASN A 253 -4.78 13.32 5.59
C ASN A 253 -5.98 12.63 6.27
N ARG A 254 -6.88 13.41 6.90
CA ARG A 254 -8.21 13.00 7.37
C ARG A 254 -9.32 13.90 6.82
N ASN A 255 -8.99 14.82 5.90
CA ASN A 255 -9.89 15.88 5.43
C ASN A 255 -10.47 15.62 4.03
N PHE A 256 -10.18 14.49 3.39
CA PHE A 256 -10.72 14.19 2.05
C PHE A 256 -12.10 13.54 2.10
N ASP A 257 -12.89 13.68 1.02
CA ASP A 257 -14.28 13.17 0.91
C ASP A 257 -14.36 11.68 0.57
N ILE A 258 -13.78 10.83 1.43
CA ILE A 258 -13.87 9.37 1.33
C ILE A 258 -13.97 8.78 2.73
N ASN A 259 -15.14 8.22 3.05
CA ASN A 259 -15.44 7.72 4.41
C ASN A 259 -15.19 8.78 5.50
N TRP A 260 -15.25 10.08 5.16
CA TRP A 260 -14.83 11.17 6.04
C TRP A 260 -15.50 11.07 7.43
N SER A 261 -14.72 11.28 8.49
CA SER A 261 -15.09 11.15 9.91
C SER A 261 -15.35 9.73 10.45
N GLU A 262 -15.27 8.68 9.63
CA GLU A 262 -15.54 7.30 10.09
C GLU A 262 -14.41 6.72 10.96
N ALA A 263 -13.15 7.09 10.71
CA ALA A 263 -11.97 6.61 11.42
C ALA A 263 -10.98 7.74 11.76
N SER A 264 -11.50 8.83 12.32
CA SER A 264 -10.74 10.01 12.72
C SER A 264 -11.39 10.74 13.90
N SER A 265 -10.69 11.72 14.49
CA SER A 265 -11.18 12.44 15.67
C SER A 265 -12.05 13.63 15.30
N ASN A 266 -13.13 13.84 16.07
CA ASN A 266 -13.94 15.05 16.04
C ASN A 266 -13.52 16.11 17.10
N VAL A 267 -12.43 15.86 17.84
CA VAL A 267 -11.89 16.75 18.87
C VAL A 267 -10.75 17.58 18.27
N PRO A 268 -10.88 18.92 18.14
CA PRO A 268 -9.90 19.79 17.47
C PRO A 268 -8.47 19.75 18.01
N CYS A 269 -8.32 19.39 19.28
CA CYS A 269 -7.02 19.31 19.94
C CYS A 269 -6.23 18.06 19.57
N LEU A 270 -6.91 16.98 19.17
CA LEU A 270 -6.23 15.73 18.81
C LEU A 270 -5.54 15.86 17.45
N ASP A 271 -4.45 15.11 17.29
CA ASP A 271 -3.58 15.15 16.13
C ASP A 271 -4.20 14.58 14.85
N ASN A 272 -5.22 13.73 14.98
CA ASN A 272 -5.99 13.15 13.88
C ASN A 272 -7.36 13.81 13.69
N TYR A 273 -7.51 15.08 14.06
CA TYR A 273 -8.76 15.82 13.90
C TYR A 273 -9.11 16.03 12.42
N HIS A 274 -10.30 15.59 12.00
CA HIS A 274 -10.72 15.53 10.58
C HIS A 274 -11.23 16.84 9.97
N GLY A 275 -11.32 17.91 10.76
CA GLY A 275 -11.85 19.20 10.29
C GLY A 275 -13.37 19.30 10.39
N ARG A 276 -13.95 20.39 9.85
CA ARG A 276 -15.39 20.69 9.96
C ARG A 276 -16.26 19.99 8.93
N GLY A 277 -15.63 19.50 7.87
CA GLY A 277 -16.25 18.80 6.75
C GLY A 277 -15.15 18.31 5.81
N PRO A 278 -15.49 17.46 4.84
CA PRO A 278 -14.56 17.11 3.78
C PRO A 278 -14.13 18.38 3.03
N PHE A 279 -12.85 18.47 2.71
CA PHE A 279 -12.19 19.61 2.08
C PHE A 279 -12.43 20.95 2.81
N SER A 280 -12.62 20.92 4.14
CA SER A 280 -12.75 22.15 4.91
C SER A 280 -11.47 22.99 4.92
N GLU A 281 -10.32 22.35 4.68
CA GLU A 281 -9.02 23.00 4.65
C GLU A 281 -8.65 23.46 3.24
N PRO A 282 -8.06 24.65 3.10
CA PRO A 282 -7.69 25.18 1.80
C PRO A 282 -6.56 24.37 1.13
N GLU A 283 -5.68 23.74 1.93
CA GLU A 283 -4.63 22.86 1.41
C GLU A 283 -5.22 21.60 0.76
N ALA A 284 -6.16 20.93 1.44
CA ALA A 284 -6.86 19.77 0.88
C ALA A 284 -7.70 20.14 -0.35
N SER A 285 -8.33 21.32 -0.33
CA SER A 285 -9.06 21.85 -1.49
C SER A 285 -8.15 22.13 -2.70
N ALA A 286 -6.92 22.57 -2.46
CA ALA A 286 -5.94 22.78 -3.53
C ALA A 286 -5.57 21.46 -4.22
N ILE A 287 -5.31 20.40 -3.45
CA ILE A 287 -5.04 19.05 -3.98
C ILE A 287 -6.26 18.52 -4.75
N LYS A 288 -7.47 18.69 -4.21
CA LYS A 288 -8.72 18.34 -4.90
C LYS A 288 -8.82 18.98 -6.27
N SER A 289 -8.42 20.25 -6.41
CA SER A 289 -8.50 20.96 -7.70
C SER A 289 -7.61 20.34 -8.78
N VAL A 290 -6.47 19.73 -8.39
CA VAL A 290 -5.60 18.99 -9.30
C VAL A 290 -6.30 17.72 -9.80
N PHE A 291 -6.92 16.96 -8.89
CA PHE A 291 -7.73 15.79 -9.28
C PHE A 291 -8.88 16.21 -10.20
N ASP A 292 -9.68 17.21 -9.81
CA ASP A 292 -10.82 17.68 -10.60
C ASP A 292 -10.41 18.07 -12.04
N GLN A 293 -9.21 18.61 -12.20
CA GLN A 293 -8.71 19.06 -13.51
C GLN A 293 -8.15 17.91 -14.37
N TYR A 294 -7.46 16.94 -13.78
CA TYR A 294 -6.65 15.98 -14.53
C TYR A 294 -7.04 14.51 -14.34
N ILE A 295 -8.12 14.20 -13.59
CA ILE A 295 -8.50 12.83 -13.20
C ILE A 295 -8.53 11.83 -14.37
N ASP A 296 -9.03 12.23 -15.54
CA ASP A 296 -9.15 11.36 -16.71
C ASP A 296 -7.79 10.87 -17.26
N ARG A 297 -6.69 11.49 -16.84
CA ARG A 297 -5.33 11.18 -17.28
C ARG A 297 -4.42 10.71 -16.16
N ILE A 298 -4.77 10.92 -14.88
CA ILE A 298 -3.93 10.47 -13.75
C ILE A 298 -3.95 8.93 -13.69
N GLY A 299 -2.84 8.30 -14.06
CA GLY A 299 -2.67 6.85 -14.03
C GLY A 299 -2.11 6.35 -12.70
N LEU A 300 -1.29 7.17 -12.03
CA LEU A 300 -0.63 6.85 -10.77
C LEU A 300 -0.65 8.08 -9.84
N PHE A 301 -1.05 7.87 -8.58
CA PHE A 301 -0.94 8.85 -7.51
C PHE A 301 -0.05 8.32 -6.38
N LEU A 302 0.90 9.15 -5.94
CA LEU A 302 1.84 8.86 -4.85
C LEU A 302 1.76 9.94 -3.78
N ASP A 303 1.19 9.59 -2.63
CA ASP A 303 1.17 10.43 -1.43
C ASP A 303 2.33 10.01 -0.50
N ILE A 304 3.39 10.82 -0.44
CA ILE A 304 4.65 10.44 0.20
C ILE A 304 4.70 10.98 1.64
N HIS A 305 4.67 10.06 2.59
CA HIS A 305 4.74 10.24 4.04
C HIS A 305 6.03 9.64 4.63
N SER A 306 6.26 9.91 5.91
CA SER A 306 7.16 9.12 6.74
C SER A 306 6.56 8.94 8.13
N PHE A 307 6.82 7.86 8.86
CA PHE A 307 7.78 6.81 8.58
C PHE A 307 7.17 5.41 8.75
N GLY A 308 7.77 4.42 8.10
CA GLY A 308 7.37 3.03 8.28
C GLY A 308 8.04 2.01 7.39
N SER A 309 8.69 2.43 6.29
CA SER A 309 9.10 1.53 5.20
C SER A 309 7.90 0.72 4.68
N MET A 310 6.86 1.43 4.22
CA MET A 310 5.64 0.80 3.74
C MET A 310 5.16 1.39 2.41
N ILE A 311 4.51 0.55 1.60
CA ILE A 311 3.78 0.93 0.40
C ILE A 311 2.35 0.47 0.61
N LEU A 312 1.48 1.42 0.90
CA LEU A 312 0.10 1.18 1.30
C LEU A 312 -0.84 1.52 0.15
N TYR A 313 -1.94 0.78 0.04
CA TYR A 313 -2.96 1.01 -0.98
C TYR A 313 -4.36 0.64 -0.49
N GLY A 314 -5.37 1.13 -1.20
CA GLY A 314 -6.75 0.71 -0.97
C GLY A 314 -7.25 1.07 0.42
N TYR A 315 -8.55 0.87 0.61
CA TYR A 315 -9.21 1.78 1.53
C TYR A 315 -8.82 1.54 2.98
N GLY A 316 -8.63 2.65 3.69
CA GLY A 316 -8.29 2.70 5.11
C GLY A 316 -9.38 2.15 6.02
N ASN A 317 -10.50 1.66 5.49
CA ASN A 317 -11.51 0.89 6.21
C ASN A 317 -11.36 -0.64 6.04
N GLY A 318 -10.29 -1.10 5.39
CA GLY A 318 -10.02 -2.52 5.15
C GLY A 318 -10.69 -3.12 3.90
N ILE A 319 -11.54 -2.36 3.21
CA ILE A 319 -12.14 -2.79 1.95
C ILE A 319 -11.10 -2.69 0.84
N LEU A 320 -10.91 -3.78 0.10
CA LEU A 320 -10.02 -3.81 -1.04
C LEU A 320 -10.69 -3.14 -2.27
N PRO A 321 -9.93 -2.33 -3.05
CA PRO A 321 -10.45 -1.80 -4.30
C PRO A 321 -10.62 -2.93 -5.34
N PRO A 322 -11.47 -2.74 -6.39
CA PRO A 322 -11.71 -3.78 -7.40
C PRO A 322 -10.45 -4.31 -8.09
N ASN A 323 -9.41 -3.49 -8.21
CA ASN A 323 -8.10 -3.85 -8.76
C ASN A 323 -7.05 -4.19 -7.68
N GLY A 324 -7.48 -4.58 -6.47
CA GLY A 324 -6.65 -4.88 -5.31
C GLY A 324 -5.47 -5.83 -5.57
N LEU A 325 -5.63 -6.79 -6.48
CA LEU A 325 -4.55 -7.70 -6.88
C LEU A 325 -3.45 -6.98 -7.70
N MET A 326 -3.85 -6.13 -8.65
CA MET A 326 -2.92 -5.43 -9.54
C MET A 326 -2.13 -4.37 -8.77
N ILE A 327 -2.82 -3.61 -7.91
CA ILE A 327 -2.20 -2.60 -7.07
C ILE A 327 -1.24 -3.23 -6.05
N HIS A 328 -1.57 -4.41 -5.49
CA HIS A 328 -0.65 -5.14 -4.62
C HIS A 328 0.59 -5.63 -5.38
N LEU A 329 0.41 -6.21 -6.57
CA LEU A 329 1.50 -6.73 -7.39
C LEU A 329 2.49 -5.63 -7.77
N LEU A 330 1.99 -4.47 -8.22
CA LEU A 330 2.82 -3.31 -8.51
C LEU A 330 3.49 -2.76 -7.24
N GLY A 331 2.79 -2.74 -6.11
CA GLY A 331 3.36 -2.42 -4.80
C GLY A 331 4.56 -3.29 -4.43
N VAL A 332 4.45 -4.61 -4.63
CA VAL A 332 5.55 -5.56 -4.39
C VAL A 332 6.73 -5.29 -5.32
N ARG A 333 6.50 -4.98 -6.61
CA ARG A 333 7.58 -4.61 -7.54
C ARG A 333 8.33 -3.37 -7.07
N MET A 334 7.60 -2.34 -6.66
CA MET A 334 8.18 -1.12 -6.13
C MET A 334 9.01 -1.40 -4.86
N ALA A 335 8.49 -2.21 -3.93
CA ALA A 335 9.21 -2.59 -2.72
C ALA A 335 10.49 -3.38 -3.01
N GLU A 336 10.46 -4.34 -3.94
CA GLU A 336 11.66 -5.11 -4.36
C GLU A 336 12.76 -4.21 -4.92
N SER A 337 12.40 -3.20 -5.72
CA SER A 337 13.36 -2.25 -6.28
C SER A 337 14.02 -1.40 -5.21
N ILE A 338 13.25 -0.89 -4.23
CA ILE A 338 13.84 -0.15 -3.10
C ILE A 338 14.75 -1.07 -2.28
N ASP A 339 14.26 -2.27 -1.95
CA ASP A 339 14.98 -3.20 -1.10
C ASP A 339 16.32 -3.65 -1.71
N ALA A 340 16.46 -3.57 -3.04
CA ALA A 340 17.70 -3.85 -3.76
C ALA A 340 18.76 -2.75 -3.62
N VAL A 341 18.35 -1.50 -3.39
CA VAL A 341 19.25 -0.34 -3.34
C VAL A 341 19.33 0.34 -1.98
N LYS A 342 18.50 -0.09 -1.02
CA LYS A 342 18.40 0.56 0.28
C LYS A 342 19.67 0.46 1.11
N MET A 343 19.78 1.33 2.11
CA MET A 343 20.81 1.18 3.15
C MET A 343 20.61 -0.10 3.95
N SER A 344 21.70 -0.79 4.26
CA SER A 344 21.69 -2.13 4.88
C SER A 344 21.04 -2.18 6.27
N TRP A 345 20.94 -1.06 6.97
CA TRP A 345 20.29 -0.96 8.28
C TRP A 345 18.79 -0.63 8.20
N ASN A 346 18.28 -0.21 7.04
CA ASN A 346 16.85 0.07 6.85
C ASN A 346 16.10 -1.26 6.69
N PRO A 347 14.89 -1.41 7.28
CA PRO A 347 14.09 -2.62 7.12
C PRO A 347 13.59 -2.79 5.68
N ASN A 348 13.11 -3.99 5.35
CA ASN A 348 12.47 -4.21 4.05
C ASN A 348 11.12 -3.50 4.00
N TYR A 349 10.69 -3.09 2.81
CA TYR A 349 9.38 -2.45 2.65
C TYR A 349 8.23 -3.46 2.82
N ILE A 350 7.21 -3.06 3.58
CA ILE A 350 5.96 -3.80 3.72
C ILE A 350 4.95 -3.29 2.69
N VAL A 351 4.25 -4.21 2.01
CA VAL A 351 3.21 -3.86 1.02
C VAL A 351 1.88 -4.42 1.48
N GLY A 352 0.82 -3.60 1.46
CA GLY A 352 -0.50 -4.09 1.79
C GLY A 352 -1.57 -3.02 1.88
N ASN A 353 -2.76 -3.44 2.28
CA ASN A 353 -3.86 -2.52 2.52
C ASN A 353 -3.60 -1.65 3.76
N THR A 354 -3.92 -0.35 3.67
CA THR A 354 -3.70 0.64 4.75
C THR A 354 -4.22 0.15 6.10
N ALA A 355 -5.49 -0.29 6.20
CA ALA A 355 -6.07 -0.73 7.47
C ALA A 355 -5.46 -2.03 8.00
N MET A 356 -5.14 -2.96 7.09
CA MET A 356 -4.59 -4.27 7.45
C MET A 356 -3.13 -4.21 7.91
N VAL A 357 -2.34 -3.27 7.35
CA VAL A 357 -0.92 -3.09 7.70
C VAL A 357 -0.77 -2.15 8.90
N LEU A 358 -1.56 -1.07 8.93
CA LEU A 358 -1.49 -0.05 9.98
C LEU A 358 -2.70 -0.15 10.91
N TYR A 359 -3.76 0.60 10.60
CA TYR A 359 -4.96 0.77 11.41
C TYR A 359 -6.03 1.46 10.56
N ASP A 360 -7.28 1.42 11.02
CA ASP A 360 -8.39 2.08 10.33
C ASP A 360 -8.16 3.59 10.21
N ALA A 361 -8.22 4.10 9.00
CA ALA A 361 -8.08 5.51 8.67
C ALA A 361 -9.15 5.91 7.64
N SER A 362 -9.58 7.17 7.68
CA SER A 362 -10.61 7.68 6.78
C SER A 362 -10.28 9.08 6.30
N GLY A 363 -10.74 9.45 5.11
CA GLY A 363 -10.51 10.78 4.55
C GLY A 363 -9.06 11.02 4.15
N THR A 364 -8.35 9.97 3.71
CA THR A 364 -6.96 10.07 3.25
C THR A 364 -6.89 10.52 1.78
N ALA A 365 -5.78 11.14 1.39
CA ALA A 365 -5.56 11.62 0.02
C ALA A 365 -5.53 10.45 -0.99
N SER A 366 -4.81 9.38 -0.68
CA SER A 366 -4.67 8.20 -1.54
C SER A 366 -5.98 7.43 -1.72
N ASP A 367 -6.78 7.27 -0.66
CA ASP A 367 -8.12 6.68 -0.77
C ASP A 367 -9.02 7.55 -1.65
N TYR A 368 -8.96 8.88 -1.50
CA TYR A 368 -9.79 9.78 -2.29
C TYR A 368 -9.42 9.66 -3.76
N ALA A 369 -8.13 9.73 -4.10
CA ALA A 369 -7.61 9.55 -5.46
C ALA A 369 -8.11 8.24 -6.09
N GLN A 370 -8.00 7.11 -5.36
CA GLN A 370 -8.51 5.82 -5.81
C GLN A 370 -10.04 5.84 -6.02
N SER A 371 -10.78 6.48 -5.11
CA SER A 371 -12.25 6.56 -5.17
C SER A 371 -12.78 7.39 -6.34
N VAL A 372 -12.04 8.42 -6.78
CA VAL A 372 -12.45 9.30 -7.88
C VAL A 372 -11.97 8.83 -9.25
N GLY A 373 -11.18 7.76 -9.32
CA GLY A 373 -10.88 7.07 -10.58
C GLY A 373 -9.40 6.86 -10.89
N VAL A 374 -8.46 7.23 -10.00
CA VAL A 374 -7.04 6.91 -10.21
C VAL A 374 -6.85 5.40 -10.10
N PRO A 375 -6.34 4.70 -11.14
CA PRO A 375 -6.20 3.25 -11.10
C PRO A 375 -5.20 2.77 -10.04
N TYR A 376 -4.05 3.43 -9.94
CA TYR A 376 -2.99 3.08 -8.99
C TYR A 376 -2.77 4.24 -8.02
N SER A 377 -3.17 4.09 -6.76
CA SER A 377 -2.99 5.10 -5.72
C SER A 377 -2.28 4.49 -4.52
N TYR A 378 -1.16 5.08 -4.13
CA TYR A 378 -0.35 4.60 -3.02
C TYR A 378 -0.06 5.69 -2.00
N THR A 379 -0.05 5.30 -0.73
CA THR A 379 0.63 6.04 0.33
C THR A 379 2.00 5.40 0.56
N TYR A 380 3.04 6.20 0.44
CA TYR A 380 4.42 5.80 0.72
C TYR A 380 4.78 6.20 2.14
N GLU A 381 5.34 5.28 2.92
CA GLU A 381 5.90 5.57 4.23
C GLU A 381 7.41 5.34 4.17
N LEU A 382 8.18 6.42 4.01
CA LEU A 382 9.64 6.35 3.92
C LEU A 382 10.28 5.76 5.19
N PRO A 383 11.55 5.29 5.15
CA PRO A 383 12.17 4.65 6.29
C PRO A 383 12.42 5.65 7.42
N GLY A 384 12.13 5.24 8.67
CA GLY A 384 12.59 5.95 9.86
C GLY A 384 14.08 5.71 10.05
N HIS A 385 14.92 6.46 9.33
CA HIS A 385 16.36 6.22 9.32
C HIS A 385 16.98 6.37 10.72
N ARG A 386 17.79 5.37 11.11
CA ARG A 386 18.42 5.33 12.44
C ARG A 386 19.62 6.26 12.54
N PHE A 387 19.51 7.22 13.45
CA PHE A 387 20.64 8.01 13.94
C PHE A 387 21.40 7.30 15.05
N GLY A 388 22.72 7.16 14.89
CA GLY A 388 23.69 6.91 15.97
C GLY A 388 23.14 6.22 17.24
N ILE A 389 22.95 7.01 18.31
CA ILE A 389 22.56 6.56 19.67
C ILE A 389 21.06 6.23 19.87
N GLY A 390 20.22 6.22 18.82
CA GLY A 390 18.82 5.77 18.94
C GLY A 390 17.75 6.71 18.39
N GLY A 391 18.07 7.63 17.46
CA GLY A 391 17.03 8.42 16.80
C GLY A 391 16.32 7.59 15.73
N PHE A 392 15.04 7.30 15.92
CA PHE A 392 14.16 6.61 14.97
C PHE A 392 12.87 7.43 14.85
N GLY A 393 12.25 7.45 13.68
CA GLY A 393 11.00 8.17 13.44
C GLY A 393 11.16 9.35 12.48
N PHE A 394 10.74 10.55 12.90
CA PHE A 394 10.68 11.75 12.03
C PHE A 394 11.99 12.52 11.88
N PHE A 395 13.06 12.11 12.55
CA PHE A 395 14.36 12.80 12.52
C PHE A 395 15.08 12.61 11.20
N VAL A 396 15.77 13.64 10.70
CA VAL A 396 16.50 13.60 9.43
C VAL A 396 18.00 13.70 9.60
N ASP A 397 18.73 12.64 9.26
CA ASP A 397 20.19 12.67 9.13
C ASP A 397 20.56 13.26 7.76
N PRO A 398 21.35 14.34 7.69
CA PRO A 398 21.86 14.86 6.43
C PRO A 398 22.44 13.78 5.50
N ALA A 399 23.09 12.75 6.06
CA ALA A 399 23.70 11.66 5.30
C ALA A 399 22.68 10.75 4.60
N PHE A 400 21.41 10.77 5.01
CA PHE A 400 20.35 9.97 4.40
C PHE A 400 19.52 10.74 3.36
N ILE A 401 19.64 12.07 3.27
CA ILE A 401 18.79 12.91 2.42
C ILE A 401 18.86 12.50 0.94
N GLU A 402 20.06 12.40 0.38
CA GLU A 402 20.27 11.96 -1.00
C GLU A 402 19.80 10.53 -1.22
N GLN A 403 20.11 9.64 -0.30
CA GLN A 403 19.72 8.24 -0.37
C GLN A 403 18.19 8.06 -0.31
N ALA A 404 17.48 8.84 0.50
CA ALA A 404 16.02 8.82 0.55
C ALA A 404 15.40 9.27 -0.78
N GLY A 405 15.99 10.31 -1.39
CA GLY A 405 15.62 10.76 -2.73
C GLY A 405 15.84 9.67 -3.79
N PHE A 406 17.02 9.06 -3.78
CA PHE A 406 17.40 7.99 -4.69
C PHE A 406 16.55 6.72 -4.53
N GLU A 407 16.36 6.22 -3.30
CA GLU A 407 15.51 5.05 -3.01
C GLU A 407 14.08 5.26 -3.52
N THR A 408 13.51 6.45 -3.31
CA THR A 408 12.17 6.78 -3.80
C THR A 408 12.14 6.96 -5.32
N TRP A 409 13.24 7.34 -5.96
CA TRP A 409 13.29 7.42 -7.42
C TRP A 409 13.28 6.04 -8.08
N GLU A 410 14.03 5.07 -7.54
CA GLU A 410 14.06 3.71 -8.05
C GLU A 410 12.70 3.00 -8.00
N VAL A 411 11.83 3.41 -7.07
CA VAL A 411 10.40 3.04 -7.06
C VAL A 411 9.69 3.50 -8.30
N ILE A 412 9.83 4.80 -8.56
CA ILE A 412 9.06 5.51 -9.58
C ILE A 412 9.43 4.90 -10.92
N THR A 413 10.72 4.68 -11.18
CA THR A 413 11.19 4.00 -12.39
C THR A 413 10.65 2.56 -12.49
N ALA A 414 10.75 1.77 -11.41
CA ALA A 414 10.26 0.39 -11.40
C ALA A 414 8.75 0.27 -11.56
N SER A 415 7.98 1.28 -11.13
CA SER A 415 6.53 1.30 -11.28
C SER A 415 6.07 1.55 -12.73
N LEU A 416 6.97 2.07 -13.57
CA LEU A 416 6.70 2.51 -14.93
C LEU A 416 7.36 1.62 -15.99
N GLU A 417 8.35 0.81 -15.62
CA GLU A 417 9.00 -0.16 -16.50
C GLU A 417 8.28 -1.53 -16.48
N ASP A 418 7.41 -1.80 -17.46
CA ASP A 418 6.71 -3.10 -17.59
C ASP A 418 7.57 -4.20 -18.24
N GLU A 419 8.78 -3.89 -18.75
CA GLU A 419 9.58 -4.83 -19.57
C GLU A 419 10.73 -5.56 -18.83
N LYS A 420 11.14 -5.15 -17.62
CA LYS A 420 12.35 -5.74 -16.97
C LYS A 420 12.12 -7.03 -16.18
N PHE A 421 10.92 -7.63 -16.23
CA PHE A 421 10.61 -8.85 -15.47
C PHE A 421 11.17 -10.16 -16.09
N ASN A 422 11.86 -10.11 -17.23
CA ASN A 422 12.21 -11.35 -17.94
C ASN A 422 13.44 -12.11 -17.43
N ASP A 423 14.30 -11.61 -16.52
CA ASP A 423 15.56 -12.35 -16.27
C ASP A 423 16.08 -12.47 -14.82
N VAL A 424 15.73 -11.58 -13.87
CA VAL A 424 16.53 -11.51 -12.61
C VAL A 424 15.82 -12.00 -11.35
N ASN A 425 14.51 -11.76 -11.17
CA ASN A 425 13.83 -12.11 -9.90
C ASN A 425 13.06 -13.45 -9.90
N PHE A 426 12.91 -14.11 -11.06
CA PHE A 426 12.33 -15.47 -11.12
C PHE A 426 13.19 -16.52 -10.37
N LYS A 427 14.45 -16.21 -10.04
CA LYS A 427 15.37 -17.05 -9.26
C LYS A 427 15.12 -17.05 -7.75
N TYR A 428 14.58 -15.98 -7.16
CA TYR A 428 14.38 -15.94 -5.70
C TYR A 428 13.13 -16.70 -5.25
N PHE A 429 12.05 -16.66 -6.04
CA PHE A 429 10.86 -17.51 -5.85
C PHE A 429 11.13 -19.02 -6.08
N CYS A 430 12.23 -19.39 -6.74
CA CYS A 430 12.61 -20.79 -6.98
C CYS A 430 13.18 -21.52 -5.75
N SER A 431 13.45 -20.84 -4.63
CA SER A 431 14.13 -21.44 -3.48
C SER A 431 13.21 -22.14 -2.47
N GLN A 432 11.89 -22.06 -2.65
CA GLN A 432 10.89 -22.69 -1.79
C GLN A 432 10.08 -23.73 -2.57
N PHE A 433 9.62 -24.78 -1.91
CA PHE A 433 8.91 -25.94 -2.48
C PHE A 433 7.77 -25.55 -3.45
N ARG A 434 8.07 -25.45 -4.75
CA ARG A 434 7.14 -25.01 -5.82
C ARG A 434 5.92 -25.92 -6.05
N LEU A 435 5.88 -27.09 -5.43
CA LEU A 435 4.81 -28.08 -5.55
C LEU A 435 3.98 -28.22 -4.26
N TRP A 436 4.00 -27.19 -3.41
CA TRP A 436 3.21 -27.19 -2.18
C TRP A 436 1.71 -27.03 -2.48
N ARG A 437 0.91 -28.01 -2.06
CA ARG A 437 -0.53 -28.10 -2.37
C ARG A 437 -1.46 -27.62 -1.26
N LYS A 438 -0.98 -27.57 -0.03
CA LYS A 438 -1.79 -27.29 1.16
C LYS A 438 -1.73 -25.80 1.53
N ASN A 439 -2.65 -25.32 2.36
CA ASN A 439 -2.46 -24.00 2.99
C ASN A 439 -1.27 -24.02 3.99
N ARG A 440 -1.03 -22.92 4.70
CA ARG A 440 0.09 -22.81 5.67
C ARG A 440 -0.35 -22.97 7.13
N ASN A 441 -1.46 -23.64 7.41
CA ASN A 441 -1.93 -23.85 8.77
C ASN A 441 -0.91 -24.68 9.59
N THR A 442 -0.30 -24.07 10.60
CA THR A 442 0.66 -24.69 11.52
C THR A 442 0.00 -25.21 12.80
N ASN A 443 -1.25 -24.86 13.05
CA ASN A 443 -1.98 -25.18 14.28
C ASN A 443 -2.56 -26.59 14.27
N LEU A 444 -1.86 -27.56 13.67
CA LEU A 444 -2.31 -28.95 13.55
C LEU A 444 -1.88 -29.82 14.75
N GLY A 445 -0.94 -29.36 15.58
CA GLY A 445 -0.43 -30.10 16.74
C GLY A 445 0.54 -31.23 16.37
N VAL A 446 1.09 -31.20 15.16
CA VAL A 446 2.05 -32.16 14.60
C VAL A 446 3.13 -31.41 13.80
N GLY A 447 4.25 -32.07 13.49
CA GLY A 447 5.36 -31.48 12.71
C GLY A 447 5.07 -31.25 11.22
N CYS A 448 3.82 -31.40 10.78
CA CYS A 448 3.38 -31.24 9.40
C CYS A 448 2.46 -30.02 9.31
N MET A 449 2.55 -29.30 8.19
CA MET A 449 1.83 -28.05 7.97
C MET A 449 0.77 -28.22 6.89
N GLY A 450 -0.36 -27.55 7.06
CA GLY A 450 -1.32 -27.27 6.00
C GLY A 450 -2.44 -28.29 5.82
N VAL A 451 -3.54 -27.80 5.24
CA VAL A 451 -4.75 -28.49 4.82
C VAL A 451 -4.93 -28.35 3.30
N ASP A 452 -5.34 -29.41 2.61
CA ASP A 452 -5.80 -29.33 1.22
C ASP A 452 -7.19 -28.67 1.20
N LEU A 453 -7.22 -27.40 0.80
CA LEU A 453 -8.43 -26.60 0.78
C LEU A 453 -9.49 -27.21 -0.14
N ASN A 454 -9.08 -27.92 -1.21
CA ASN A 454 -10.00 -28.58 -2.11
C ASN A 454 -10.48 -29.95 -1.59
N ARG A 455 -10.28 -30.23 -0.29
CA ARG A 455 -10.86 -31.36 0.46
C ARG A 455 -11.62 -30.92 1.70
N ASN A 456 -11.69 -29.62 1.98
CA ASN A 456 -12.18 -29.05 3.24
C ASN A 456 -13.65 -28.59 3.19
N PHE A 457 -14.44 -29.02 2.20
CA PHE A 457 -15.88 -28.75 2.12
C PHE A 457 -16.71 -29.88 2.74
N ASP A 458 -17.93 -29.59 3.21
CA ASP A 458 -18.80 -30.52 3.96
C ASP A 458 -19.37 -31.68 3.13
N ILE A 459 -19.55 -31.47 1.82
CA ILE A 459 -20.09 -32.49 0.92
C ILE A 459 -19.08 -33.64 0.70
N ASN A 460 -19.51 -34.87 1.02
CA ASN A 460 -18.67 -36.08 0.96
C ASN A 460 -17.34 -35.91 1.73
N TRP A 461 -17.33 -35.10 2.80
CA TRP A 461 -16.13 -34.83 3.56
C TRP A 461 -15.56 -36.13 4.14
N SER A 462 -14.24 -36.34 3.98
CA SER A 462 -13.52 -37.56 4.40
C SER A 462 -13.78 -38.84 3.59
N GLU A 463 -14.57 -38.82 2.52
CA GLU A 463 -14.85 -40.05 1.73
C GLU A 463 -13.67 -40.47 0.82
N ALA A 464 -12.96 -39.50 0.22
CA ALA A 464 -11.81 -39.72 -0.65
C ALA A 464 -10.64 -38.77 -0.31
N SER A 465 -10.48 -38.47 0.98
CA SER A 465 -9.44 -37.59 1.51
C SER A 465 -8.80 -38.17 2.78
N SER A 466 -7.65 -37.62 3.16
CA SER A 466 -6.84 -38.16 4.26
C SER A 466 -7.17 -37.49 5.60
N ASN A 467 -7.26 -38.28 6.67
CA ASN A 467 -7.29 -37.79 8.06
C ASN A 467 -5.87 -37.58 8.66
N VAL A 468 -4.82 -37.91 7.91
CA VAL A 468 -3.42 -37.80 8.34
C VAL A 468 -2.85 -36.43 7.92
N PRO A 469 -2.48 -35.54 8.86
CA PRO A 469 -2.00 -34.18 8.55
C PRO A 469 -0.80 -34.11 7.59
N CYS A 470 0.04 -35.12 7.59
CA CYS A 470 1.25 -35.15 6.77
C CYS A 470 1.01 -35.59 5.32
N LEU A 471 -0.20 -36.07 4.97
CA LEU A 471 -0.52 -36.43 3.60
C LEU A 471 -1.06 -35.22 2.83
N ASP A 472 -0.82 -35.21 1.52
CA ASP A 472 -1.16 -34.08 0.64
C ASP A 472 -2.67 -33.83 0.56
N THR A 473 -3.49 -34.87 0.72
CA THR A 473 -4.95 -34.81 0.68
C THR A 473 -5.57 -34.61 2.05
N TYR A 474 -4.82 -34.08 3.03
CA TYR A 474 -5.34 -33.84 4.37
C TYR A 474 -6.46 -32.81 4.35
N HIS A 475 -7.69 -33.25 4.65
CA HIS A 475 -8.93 -32.48 4.58
C HIS A 475 -9.22 -31.51 5.73
N GLY A 476 -8.29 -31.36 6.69
CA GLY A 476 -8.48 -30.51 7.86
C GLY A 476 -9.17 -31.20 9.03
N ARG A 477 -9.41 -30.45 10.11
CA ARG A 477 -10.01 -30.99 11.36
C ARG A 477 -11.52 -31.17 11.29
N GLY A 478 -12.14 -30.53 10.31
CA GLY A 478 -13.57 -30.54 10.04
C GLY A 478 -13.83 -29.84 8.72
N PRO A 479 -15.03 -29.96 8.14
CA PRO A 479 -15.40 -29.14 7.01
C PRO A 479 -15.39 -27.66 7.40
N PHE A 480 -14.92 -26.80 6.49
CA PHE A 480 -14.72 -25.37 6.70
C PHE A 480 -13.85 -25.02 7.91
N SER A 481 -12.94 -25.93 8.30
CA SER A 481 -12.00 -25.65 9.39
C SER A 481 -10.99 -24.56 9.04
N GLU A 482 -10.81 -24.29 7.74
CA GLU A 482 -9.87 -23.29 7.25
C GLU A 482 -10.60 -21.99 6.88
N PRO A 483 -10.00 -20.82 7.16
CA PRO A 483 -10.63 -19.53 6.85
C PRO A 483 -10.91 -19.37 5.35
N GLU A 484 -10.05 -19.88 4.48
CA GLU A 484 -10.19 -19.76 3.03
C GLU A 484 -11.47 -20.43 2.51
N THR A 485 -11.78 -21.65 2.96
CA THR A 485 -12.99 -22.37 2.56
C THR A 485 -14.24 -21.82 3.23
N SER A 486 -14.13 -21.32 4.47
CA SER A 486 -15.22 -20.65 5.18
C SER A 486 -15.67 -19.36 4.47
N ILE A 487 -14.72 -18.61 3.89
CA ILE A 487 -15.03 -17.43 3.07
C ILE A 487 -15.71 -17.82 1.76
N ILE A 488 -15.25 -18.87 1.08
CA ILE A 488 -15.91 -19.36 -0.14
C ILE A 488 -17.37 -19.76 0.19
N LYS A 489 -17.59 -20.43 1.32
CA LYS A 489 -18.93 -20.74 1.81
C LYS A 489 -19.79 -19.50 1.99
N SER A 490 -19.27 -18.44 2.62
CA SER A 490 -20.06 -17.22 2.85
C SER A 490 -20.45 -16.51 1.55
N VAL A 491 -19.60 -16.57 0.52
CA VAL A 491 -19.93 -16.08 -0.84
C VAL A 491 -21.08 -16.87 -1.44
N PHE A 492 -21.07 -18.21 -1.33
CA PHE A 492 -22.20 -19.02 -1.78
C PHE A 492 -23.47 -18.73 -0.98
N ASP A 493 -23.40 -18.67 0.35
CA ASP A 493 -24.56 -18.37 1.19
C ASP A 493 -25.23 -17.04 0.80
N GLN A 494 -24.44 -16.05 0.38
CA GLN A 494 -24.95 -14.73 -0.01
C GLN A 494 -25.49 -14.67 -1.44
N TYR A 495 -24.89 -15.42 -2.38
CA TYR A 495 -25.09 -15.20 -3.81
C TYR A 495 -25.53 -16.42 -4.60
N VAL A 496 -25.74 -17.60 -4.00
CA VAL A 496 -26.03 -18.85 -4.73
C VAL A 496 -27.18 -18.72 -5.73
N ASP A 497 -28.26 -18.00 -5.39
CA ASP A 497 -29.41 -17.76 -6.27
C ASP A 497 -29.07 -16.94 -7.53
N ARG A 498 -27.92 -16.28 -7.54
CA ARG A 498 -27.41 -15.47 -8.66
C ARG A 498 -26.23 -16.12 -9.38
N ILE A 499 -25.69 -17.21 -8.86
CA ILE A 499 -24.55 -17.91 -9.45
C ILE A 499 -25.06 -18.94 -10.46
N GLY A 500 -25.02 -18.58 -11.75
CA GLY A 500 -25.39 -19.48 -12.83
C GLY A 500 -24.28 -20.46 -13.24
N LEU A 501 -23.02 -20.06 -13.08
CA LEU A 501 -21.83 -20.84 -13.43
C LEU A 501 -20.75 -20.62 -12.37
N PHE A 502 -20.18 -21.72 -11.88
CA PHE A 502 -19.01 -21.74 -11.01
C PHE A 502 -17.87 -22.47 -11.73
N LEU A 503 -16.67 -21.87 -11.69
CA LEU A 503 -15.46 -22.39 -12.30
C LEU A 503 -14.36 -22.44 -11.24
N ASP A 504 -13.86 -23.64 -11.00
CA ASP A 504 -12.72 -23.91 -10.12
C ASP A 504 -11.51 -24.25 -11.00
N ILE A 505 -10.48 -23.40 -11.05
CA ILE A 505 -9.40 -23.49 -12.04
C ILE A 505 -8.13 -24.05 -11.41
N HIS A 506 -7.69 -25.19 -11.92
CA HIS A 506 -6.55 -26.00 -11.51
C HIS A 506 -5.58 -26.18 -12.67
N SER A 507 -4.42 -26.74 -12.35
CA SER A 507 -3.49 -27.29 -13.34
C SER A 507 -2.93 -28.61 -12.79
N PHE A 508 -2.57 -29.60 -13.61
CA PHE A 508 -2.55 -29.62 -15.08
C PHE A 508 -3.32 -30.82 -15.63
N GLY A 509 -3.86 -30.73 -16.85
CA GLY A 509 -4.49 -31.89 -17.48
C GLY A 509 -5.20 -31.69 -18.82
N SER A 510 -5.46 -30.44 -19.23
CA SER A 510 -6.38 -30.14 -20.35
C SER A 510 -7.73 -30.83 -20.15
N MET A 511 -8.41 -30.51 -19.04
CA MET A 511 -9.69 -31.13 -18.70
C MET A 511 -10.73 -30.08 -18.30
N ILE A 512 -11.99 -30.38 -18.59
CA ILE A 512 -13.16 -29.71 -18.02
C ILE A 512 -13.97 -30.79 -17.31
N LEU A 513 -13.87 -30.77 -15.99
CA LEU A 513 -14.44 -31.77 -15.10
C LEU A 513 -15.72 -31.23 -14.47
N TYR A 514 -16.68 -32.12 -14.21
CA TYR A 514 -17.95 -31.76 -13.56
C TYR A 514 -18.48 -32.90 -12.69
N GLY A 515 -19.59 -32.65 -12.00
CA GLY A 515 -20.25 -33.68 -11.20
C GLY A 515 -19.53 -33.99 -9.90
N TYR A 516 -20.07 -34.94 -9.14
CA TYR A 516 -19.53 -35.21 -7.82
C TYR A 516 -18.26 -36.06 -7.89
N GLY A 517 -17.38 -35.77 -6.94
CA GLY A 517 -16.12 -36.42 -6.60
C GLY A 517 -16.10 -37.93 -6.44
N ASN A 518 -17.27 -38.56 -6.38
CA ASN A 518 -17.47 -40.00 -6.18
C ASN A 518 -18.09 -40.69 -7.40
N GLY A 519 -18.14 -40.02 -8.55
CA GLY A 519 -18.69 -40.56 -9.79
C GLY A 519 -20.19 -40.31 -10.00
N ILE A 520 -20.89 -39.75 -9.01
CA ILE A 520 -22.32 -39.44 -9.13
C ILE A 520 -22.51 -38.23 -10.05
N LEU A 521 -23.41 -38.39 -11.02
CA LEU A 521 -23.81 -37.31 -11.91
C LEU A 521 -24.90 -36.44 -11.27
N PRO A 522 -24.86 -35.11 -11.48
CA PRO A 522 -25.93 -34.23 -11.02
C PRO A 522 -27.21 -34.44 -11.85
N PRO A 523 -28.39 -33.99 -11.35
CA PRO A 523 -29.67 -34.15 -12.06
C PRO A 523 -29.67 -33.59 -13.50
N ASN A 524 -28.87 -32.56 -13.77
CA ASN A 524 -28.70 -31.96 -15.09
C ASN A 524 -27.46 -32.50 -15.86
N GLY A 525 -27.01 -33.73 -15.56
CA GLY A 525 -25.79 -34.36 -16.09
C GLY A 525 -25.60 -34.26 -17.61
N LEU A 526 -26.67 -34.36 -18.39
CA LEU A 526 -26.60 -34.19 -19.85
C LEU A 526 -26.26 -32.75 -20.27
N MET A 527 -26.89 -31.76 -19.62
CA MET A 527 -26.73 -30.35 -19.95
C MET A 527 -25.37 -29.82 -19.52
N ILE A 528 -24.91 -30.23 -18.34
CA ILE A 528 -23.57 -29.87 -17.84
C ILE A 528 -22.48 -30.52 -18.71
N HIS A 529 -22.68 -31.75 -19.19
CA HIS A 529 -21.75 -32.36 -20.15
C HIS A 529 -21.72 -31.59 -21.48
N LEU A 530 -22.89 -31.29 -22.06
CA LEU A 530 -22.99 -30.57 -23.32
C LEU A 530 -22.33 -29.18 -23.28
N LEU A 531 -22.53 -28.43 -22.20
CA LEU A 531 -21.87 -27.14 -22.03
C LEU A 531 -20.35 -27.30 -21.83
N GLY A 532 -19.92 -28.31 -21.07
CA GLY A 532 -18.50 -28.65 -20.94
C GLY A 532 -17.83 -28.91 -22.29
N VAL A 533 -18.50 -29.69 -23.17
CA VAL A 533 -18.02 -29.95 -24.54
C VAL A 533 -17.90 -28.67 -25.36
N ARG A 534 -18.89 -27.77 -25.30
CA ARG A 534 -18.81 -26.49 -26.04
C ARG A 534 -17.68 -25.59 -25.54
N MET A 535 -17.46 -25.56 -24.23
CA MET A 535 -16.34 -24.81 -23.65
C MET A 535 -15.01 -25.42 -24.12
N ALA A 536 -14.86 -26.74 -24.07
CA ALA A 536 -13.68 -27.44 -24.59
C ALA A 536 -13.44 -27.19 -26.07
N GLU A 537 -14.47 -27.28 -26.93
CA GLU A 537 -14.37 -26.98 -28.36
C GLU A 537 -13.90 -25.54 -28.63
N SER A 538 -14.34 -24.58 -27.81
CA SER A 538 -13.92 -23.18 -27.94
C SER A 538 -12.45 -22.98 -27.59
N ILE A 539 -11.98 -23.66 -26.55
CA ILE A 539 -10.57 -23.67 -26.15
C ILE A 539 -9.74 -24.38 -27.23
N ASP A 540 -10.19 -25.55 -27.68
CA ASP A 540 -9.50 -26.39 -28.66
C ASP A 540 -9.35 -25.72 -30.03
N ALA A 541 -10.23 -24.77 -30.37
CA ALA A 541 -10.16 -23.99 -31.60
C ALA A 541 -9.03 -22.95 -31.62
N VAL A 542 -8.54 -22.52 -30.44
CA VAL A 542 -7.55 -21.45 -30.31
C VAL A 542 -6.27 -21.87 -29.59
N LYS A 543 -6.25 -23.08 -29.01
CA LYS A 543 -5.08 -23.59 -28.30
C LYS A 543 -3.90 -23.82 -29.23
N MET A 544 -2.71 -23.91 -28.65
CA MET A 544 -1.51 -24.30 -29.40
C MET A 544 -1.70 -25.67 -30.07
N SER A 545 -1.26 -25.79 -31.32
CA SER A 545 -1.48 -26.96 -32.15
C SER A 545 -0.90 -28.26 -31.57
N TRP A 546 0.10 -28.18 -30.69
CA TRP A 546 0.72 -29.31 -30.02
C TRP A 546 0.09 -29.68 -28.66
N ASN A 547 -0.80 -28.86 -28.11
CA ASN A 547 -1.53 -29.20 -26.88
C ASN A 547 -2.60 -30.25 -27.20
N PRO A 548 -2.84 -31.23 -26.32
CA PRO A 548 -3.95 -32.16 -26.50
C PRO A 548 -5.29 -31.43 -26.46
N ASN A 549 -6.32 -32.06 -27.03
CA ASN A 549 -7.69 -31.58 -26.89
C ASN A 549 -8.17 -31.76 -25.46
N TYR A 550 -9.06 -30.85 -25.03
CA TYR A 550 -9.61 -30.90 -23.69
C TYR A 550 -10.52 -32.13 -23.50
N ILE A 551 -10.31 -32.85 -22.41
CA ILE A 551 -11.16 -33.98 -22.01
C ILE A 551 -12.29 -33.45 -21.12
N VAL A 552 -13.52 -33.82 -21.46
CA VAL A 552 -14.72 -33.41 -20.71
C VAL A 552 -15.36 -34.62 -20.06
N GLY A 553 -15.57 -34.58 -18.74
CA GLY A 553 -16.22 -35.70 -18.07
C GLY A 553 -16.39 -35.49 -16.57
N ASN A 554 -16.92 -36.52 -15.90
CA ASN A 554 -17.05 -36.48 -14.45
C ASN A 554 -15.65 -36.54 -13.79
N VAL A 555 -15.44 -35.75 -12.73
CA VAL A 555 -14.16 -35.66 -12.02
C VAL A 555 -13.60 -37.02 -11.60
N ALA A 556 -14.41 -37.89 -10.98
CA ALA A 556 -13.95 -39.19 -10.50
C ALA A 556 -13.68 -40.19 -11.65
N LEU A 557 -14.48 -40.12 -12.71
CA LEU A 557 -14.36 -41.01 -13.87
C LEU A 557 -13.19 -40.65 -14.80
N VAL A 558 -12.81 -39.37 -14.83
CA VAL A 558 -11.71 -38.86 -15.67
C VAL A 558 -10.38 -38.83 -14.92
N LEU A 559 -10.40 -38.45 -13.63
CA LEU A 559 -9.21 -38.35 -12.79
C LEU A 559 -9.13 -39.51 -11.79
N TYR A 560 -9.71 -39.30 -10.61
CA TYR A 560 -9.69 -40.19 -9.46
C TYR A 560 -10.76 -39.69 -8.47
N ASP A 561 -11.18 -40.55 -7.54
CA ASP A 561 -12.12 -40.16 -6.50
C ASP A 561 -11.57 -38.99 -5.68
N ALA A 562 -12.31 -37.89 -5.61
CA ALA A 562 -11.88 -36.66 -4.97
C ALA A 562 -13.07 -36.03 -4.25
N SER A 563 -13.11 -36.09 -2.92
CA SER A 563 -14.26 -35.63 -2.15
C SER A 563 -14.00 -34.34 -1.38
N GLY A 564 -15.06 -33.60 -1.04
CA GLY A 564 -14.95 -32.34 -0.29
C GLY A 564 -14.34 -31.22 -1.11
N SER A 565 -14.58 -31.18 -2.42
CA SER A 565 -14.07 -30.15 -3.33
C SER A 565 -14.98 -28.92 -3.40
N ALA A 566 -14.42 -27.79 -3.86
CA ALA A 566 -15.20 -26.58 -4.12
C ALA A 566 -16.26 -26.81 -5.21
N GLY A 567 -15.92 -27.61 -6.24
CA GLY A 567 -16.83 -28.00 -7.31
C GLY A 567 -18.03 -28.82 -6.82
N ASP A 568 -17.79 -29.79 -5.93
CA ASP A 568 -18.84 -30.57 -5.28
C ASP A 568 -19.77 -29.67 -4.45
N TYR A 569 -19.18 -28.74 -3.70
CA TYR A 569 -19.91 -27.85 -2.81
C TYR A 569 -20.80 -26.90 -3.60
N ALA A 570 -20.26 -26.24 -4.64
CA ALA A 570 -21.03 -25.39 -5.52
C ALA A 570 -22.25 -26.13 -6.10
N GLN A 571 -22.06 -27.39 -6.50
CA GLN A 571 -23.14 -28.22 -7.00
C GLN A 571 -24.15 -28.62 -5.91
N SER A 572 -23.70 -28.94 -4.69
CA SER A 572 -24.59 -29.33 -3.58
C SER A 572 -25.46 -28.17 -3.08
N VAL A 573 -24.96 -26.93 -3.11
CA VAL A 573 -25.72 -25.75 -2.69
C VAL A 573 -26.67 -25.21 -3.76
N GLY A 574 -26.62 -25.75 -4.99
CA GLY A 574 -27.59 -25.47 -6.04
C GLY A 574 -27.09 -24.67 -7.24
N VAL A 575 -25.77 -24.51 -7.40
CA VAL A 575 -25.24 -23.92 -8.65
C VAL A 575 -25.52 -24.86 -9.82
N PRO A 576 -26.22 -24.40 -10.88
CA PRO A 576 -26.63 -25.28 -11.97
C PRO A 576 -25.44 -25.83 -12.77
N TYR A 577 -24.41 -25.01 -12.99
CA TYR A 577 -23.24 -25.39 -13.78
C TYR A 577 -21.97 -25.18 -12.97
N SER A 578 -21.38 -26.26 -12.46
CA SER A 578 -20.15 -26.26 -11.68
C SER A 578 -19.09 -27.06 -12.43
N TYR A 579 -17.93 -26.45 -12.72
CA TYR A 579 -16.83 -27.12 -13.40
C TYR A 579 -15.50 -26.91 -12.68
N THR A 580 -14.66 -27.94 -12.76
CA THR A 580 -13.24 -27.83 -12.47
C THR A 580 -12.45 -27.82 -13.78
N TYR A 581 -11.66 -26.79 -14.01
CA TYR A 581 -10.78 -26.68 -15.16
C TYR A 581 -9.41 -27.23 -14.78
N GLU A 582 -8.85 -28.15 -15.54
CA GLU A 582 -7.44 -28.52 -15.45
C GLU A 582 -6.73 -27.94 -16.67
N LEU A 583 -5.98 -26.85 -16.49
CA LEU A 583 -5.29 -26.19 -17.60
C LEU A 583 -4.18 -27.09 -18.20
N PRO A 584 -3.80 -26.92 -19.47
CA PRO A 584 -2.67 -27.62 -20.06
C PRO A 584 -1.36 -27.33 -19.32
N GLY A 585 -0.52 -28.37 -19.19
CA GLY A 585 0.89 -28.20 -18.87
C GLY A 585 1.70 -27.94 -20.15
N HIS A 586 2.76 -27.12 -20.06
CA HIS A 586 3.65 -26.90 -21.20
C HIS A 586 4.51 -28.15 -21.48
N ARG A 587 4.69 -28.51 -22.76
CA ARG A 587 5.53 -29.65 -23.16
C ARG A 587 6.96 -29.19 -23.44
N PHE A 588 7.87 -29.44 -22.50
CA PHE A 588 9.31 -29.25 -22.73
C PHE A 588 9.92 -30.48 -23.42
N GLY A 589 10.20 -30.36 -24.73
CA GLY A 589 11.02 -31.31 -25.48
C GLY A 589 10.71 -32.80 -25.25
N ILE A 590 11.76 -33.62 -25.13
CA ILE A 590 11.67 -35.08 -24.92
C ILE A 590 11.57 -35.40 -23.42
N GLY A 591 10.43 -35.10 -22.79
CA GLY A 591 10.03 -35.74 -21.53
C GLY A 591 9.76 -34.85 -20.30
N GLY A 592 9.73 -33.52 -20.42
CA GLY A 592 9.26 -32.65 -19.33
C GLY A 592 7.74 -32.45 -19.37
N PHE A 593 7.01 -32.97 -18.37
CA PHE A 593 5.56 -32.78 -18.17
C PHE A 593 5.28 -32.21 -16.77
N GLY A 594 4.26 -31.37 -16.61
CA GLY A 594 3.67 -31.04 -15.30
C GLY A 594 3.45 -29.54 -15.03
N PHE A 595 3.64 -29.14 -13.77
CA PHE A 595 3.42 -27.79 -13.22
C PHE A 595 4.45 -26.72 -13.65
N PHE A 596 5.30 -27.01 -14.64
CA PHE A 596 6.25 -26.03 -15.14
C PHE A 596 5.54 -25.04 -16.06
N VAL A 597 5.60 -23.77 -15.69
CA VAL A 597 5.04 -22.66 -16.46
C VAL A 597 6.13 -22.11 -17.38
N ASP A 598 5.96 -22.25 -18.69
CA ASP A 598 6.81 -21.59 -19.69
C ASP A 598 6.34 -20.14 -19.88
N PRO A 599 7.20 -19.13 -19.72
CA PRO A 599 6.85 -17.73 -19.95
C PRO A 599 6.17 -17.47 -21.30
N ALA A 600 6.62 -18.13 -22.37
CA ALA A 600 6.06 -17.99 -23.70
C ALA A 600 4.66 -18.63 -23.84
N PHE A 601 4.24 -19.44 -22.86
CA PHE A 601 2.94 -20.09 -22.81
C PHE A 601 1.92 -19.36 -21.92
N ILE A 602 2.35 -18.44 -21.05
CA ILE A 602 1.47 -17.79 -20.06
C ILE A 602 0.30 -17.06 -20.74
N GLU A 603 0.61 -16.16 -21.69
CA GLU A 603 -0.40 -15.38 -22.41
C GLU A 603 -1.37 -16.31 -23.15
N GLN A 604 -0.81 -17.31 -23.85
CA GLN A 604 -1.58 -18.26 -24.63
C GLN A 604 -2.50 -19.12 -23.74
N ALA A 605 -2.04 -19.59 -22.58
CA ALA A 605 -2.85 -20.34 -21.63
C ALA A 605 -4.02 -19.49 -21.09
N GLY A 606 -3.77 -18.21 -20.82
CA GLY A 606 -4.81 -17.26 -20.43
C GLY A 606 -5.84 -17.04 -21.55
N PHE A 607 -5.36 -16.80 -22.76
CA PHE A 607 -6.19 -16.57 -23.95
C PHE A 607 -7.09 -17.77 -24.27
N GLU A 608 -6.54 -18.98 -24.33
CA GLU A 608 -7.31 -20.17 -24.68
C GLU A 608 -8.34 -20.51 -23.59
N THR A 609 -7.97 -20.40 -22.31
CA THR A 609 -8.89 -20.57 -21.17
C THR A 609 -10.05 -19.57 -21.24
N TRP A 610 -9.77 -18.32 -21.61
CA TRP A 610 -10.76 -17.26 -21.72
C TRP A 610 -11.83 -17.54 -22.78
N GLU A 611 -11.50 -18.18 -23.91
CA GLU A 611 -12.50 -18.59 -24.89
C GLU A 611 -13.52 -19.58 -24.30
N GLY A 612 -13.06 -20.55 -23.50
CA GLY A 612 -13.94 -21.46 -22.78
C GLY A 612 -14.86 -20.71 -21.80
N ILE A 613 -14.30 -19.80 -21.01
CA ILE A 613 -15.05 -18.98 -20.04
C ILE A 613 -16.13 -18.13 -20.75
N LYS A 614 -15.79 -17.47 -21.86
CA LYS A 614 -16.76 -16.69 -22.66
C LYS A 614 -17.91 -17.56 -23.15
N THR A 615 -17.61 -18.77 -23.62
CA THR A 615 -18.64 -19.72 -24.06
C THR A 615 -19.57 -20.13 -22.94
N GLY A 616 -19.01 -20.44 -21.76
CA GLY A 616 -19.77 -20.69 -20.54
C GLY A 616 -20.69 -19.52 -20.17
N ALA A 617 -20.13 -18.32 -20.02
CA ALA A 617 -20.85 -17.13 -19.62
C ALA A 617 -21.98 -16.75 -20.60
N ARG A 618 -21.74 -16.87 -21.92
CA ARG A 618 -22.77 -16.64 -22.95
C ARG A 618 -23.91 -17.64 -22.84
N PHE A 619 -23.58 -18.92 -22.59
CA PHE A 619 -24.60 -19.94 -22.39
C PHE A 619 -25.49 -19.62 -21.18
N ILE A 620 -24.91 -19.22 -20.04
CA ILE A 620 -25.66 -18.80 -18.84
C ILE A 620 -26.58 -17.63 -19.14
N ARG A 621 -26.05 -16.58 -19.77
CA ARG A 621 -26.81 -15.39 -20.17
C ARG A 621 -28.06 -15.76 -20.99
N ASP A 622 -27.91 -16.72 -21.90
CA ASP A 622 -28.95 -17.10 -22.86
C ASP A 622 -29.96 -18.11 -22.29
N ASN A 623 -29.60 -18.90 -21.28
CA ASN A 623 -30.41 -20.02 -20.79
C ASN A 623 -30.98 -19.85 -19.37
N ILE A 624 -30.38 -19.04 -18.49
CA ILE A 624 -30.84 -18.90 -17.09
C ILE A 624 -31.89 -17.79 -16.91
N LYS A 625 -32.12 -16.94 -17.92
CA LYS A 625 -33.19 -15.91 -17.89
C LYS A 625 -34.64 -16.43 -18.01
N LYS A 626 -34.88 -17.74 -17.97
CA LYS A 626 -36.24 -18.32 -18.21
C LYS A 626 -36.85 -19.13 -17.07
N SER A 627 -36.17 -19.28 -15.93
CA SER A 627 -36.69 -20.10 -14.82
C SER A 627 -37.15 -19.35 -13.58
N ASN A 628 -37.03 -18.02 -13.49
CA ASN A 628 -37.48 -17.22 -12.34
C ASN A 628 -37.99 -15.80 -12.71
N LEU A 629 -38.85 -15.68 -13.72
CA LEU A 629 -39.73 -14.52 -13.91
C LEU A 629 -41.19 -14.96 -13.94
#